data_AF-A0A0H3CE32-F1
#
_entry.id   AF-A0A0H3CE32-F1
#
_cell.length_a   1.000
_cell.length_b   1.000
_cell.length_c   1.000
_cell.angle_alpha   90.00
_cell.angle_beta   90.00
_cell.angle_gamma   90.00
#
_symmetry.space_group_name_H-M   'P 1'
#
loop_
_entity.id
_entity.type
_entity.pdbx_description
1 polymer ?
#
loop_
_entity_poly.entity_id
_entity_poly.type
_entity_poly.pdbx_seq_one_letter_code
_entity_poly.pdbx_strand_id
1 'polypeptide(L)'
;MRKAMTFKTRLLAVAAVGVALALPMSASAHRGWMVPAFTTLSGDSAWVTVDAAISNELFYADHRAMRTDGVKVIAPDGAADKIQNAATGQYRSTFDVQLTKPGTYKIYTASNTVMASWTENGEVKRFRGSPEDFAKQVPAGAADLKTIKSSSRNETFVTRDKPTLEALKPTGQGLELVAVTHPTDVIATEAATFKFVIDGKPAAGLEVTFVPGGSRWRASPGEIKVKSGPDGAVTFTLPEAGMYWVNANVRSGETMRGGPGMGGAPGAAPAPATPLAGDGMSASYTAVIEAQRP
;
A
#
# COMPACT_ATOMS: atom_id res chain seq x y z
N MET A 1 -21.47 -40.57 46.14
CA MET A 1 -21.25 -41.24 44.84
C MET A 1 -21.06 -40.17 43.75
N ARG A 2 -19.83 -39.92 43.29
CA ARG A 2 -19.56 -38.98 42.19
C ARG A 2 -19.66 -39.74 40.87
N LYS A 3 -20.65 -39.44 40.03
CA LYS A 3 -20.73 -40.00 38.68
C LYS A 3 -19.57 -39.44 37.85
N ALA A 4 -18.62 -40.30 37.49
CA ALA A 4 -17.56 -39.97 36.55
C ALA A 4 -18.18 -39.69 35.18
N MET A 5 -17.99 -38.48 34.67
CA MET A 5 -18.36 -38.12 33.31
C MET A 5 -17.38 -38.81 32.35
N THR A 6 -17.91 -39.62 31.43
CA THR A 6 -17.11 -40.46 30.53
C THR A 6 -16.35 -39.62 29.49
N PHE A 7 -15.16 -40.10 29.10
CA PHE A 7 -14.21 -39.42 28.21
C PHE A 7 -14.82 -38.92 26.89
N LYS A 8 -15.87 -39.58 26.38
CA LYS A 8 -16.55 -39.21 25.14
C LYS A 8 -17.31 -37.87 25.23
N THR A 9 -17.81 -37.49 26.40
CA THR A 9 -18.55 -36.22 26.57
C THR A 9 -17.61 -35.02 26.66
N ARG A 10 -16.34 -35.22 27.02
CA ARG A 10 -15.30 -34.17 27.02
C ARG A 10 -14.77 -33.86 25.62
N LEU A 11 -14.81 -34.82 24.69
CA LEU A 11 -14.36 -34.62 23.31
C LEU A 11 -15.33 -33.75 22.49
N LEU A 12 -16.64 -33.79 22.78
CA LEU A 12 -17.63 -32.95 22.11
C LEU A 12 -17.64 -31.49 22.60
N ALA A 13 -17.19 -31.22 23.83
CA ALA A 13 -17.03 -29.86 24.33
C ALA A 13 -15.75 -29.16 23.82
N VAL A 14 -14.73 -29.92 23.39
CA VAL A 14 -13.49 -29.39 22.80
C VAL A 14 -13.64 -29.15 21.29
N ALA A 15 -14.53 -29.88 20.61
CA ALA A 15 -14.79 -29.68 19.18
C ALA A 15 -15.58 -28.40 18.85
N ALA A 16 -16.31 -27.82 19.82
CA ALA A 16 -17.10 -26.59 19.62
C ALA A 16 -16.31 -25.29 19.87
N VAL A 17 -15.12 -25.36 20.47
CA VAL A 17 -14.26 -24.19 20.75
C VAL A 17 -13.14 -24.03 19.68
N GLY A 18 -12.92 -25.06 18.86
CA GLY A 18 -11.83 -25.08 17.87
C GLY A 18 -12.08 -24.37 16.53
N VAL A 19 -13.31 -23.88 16.26
CA VAL A 19 -13.65 -23.30 14.94
C VAL A 19 -13.63 -21.75 14.94
N ALA A 20 -13.38 -21.11 16.09
CA ALA A 20 -13.46 -19.65 16.21
C ALA A 20 -12.13 -18.88 15.96
N LEU A 21 -11.03 -19.54 15.55
CA LEU A 21 -9.73 -18.88 15.37
C LEU A 21 -9.27 -18.71 13.92
N ALA A 22 -10.08 -19.09 12.94
CA ALA A 22 -9.88 -18.71 11.54
C ALA A 22 -10.76 -17.53 11.15
N LEU A 23 -10.78 -16.47 11.96
CA LEU A 23 -11.25 -15.18 11.46
C LEU A 23 -10.21 -14.71 10.44
N PRO A 24 -10.59 -14.41 9.17
CA PRO A 24 -9.66 -13.87 8.20
C PRO A 24 -9.05 -12.60 8.81
N MET A 25 -7.75 -12.67 9.10
CA MET A 25 -7.00 -11.55 9.65
C MET A 25 -7.04 -10.42 8.62
N SER A 26 -7.81 -9.38 8.95
CA SER A 26 -7.72 -8.04 8.39
C SER A 26 -7.59 -7.99 6.87
N ALA A 27 -8.65 -8.34 6.14
CA ALA A 27 -8.84 -7.73 4.83
C ALA A 27 -8.89 -6.21 5.08
N SER A 28 -7.89 -5.46 4.62
CA SER A 28 -7.94 -4.00 4.67
C SER A 28 -9.16 -3.56 3.87
N ALA A 29 -10.21 -3.14 4.57
CA ALA A 29 -11.45 -2.68 3.96
C ALA A 29 -11.27 -1.33 3.24
N HIS A 30 -10.11 -0.66 3.38
CA HIS A 30 -9.86 0.60 2.70
C HIS A 30 -8.75 0.43 1.68
N ARG A 31 -9.14 0.28 0.42
CA ARG A 31 -8.25 0.10 -0.72
C ARG A 31 -8.19 1.39 -1.52
N GLY A 32 -7.07 2.09 -1.43
CA GLY A 32 -6.79 3.26 -2.26
C GLY A 32 -6.43 2.83 -3.67
N TRP A 33 -6.89 3.56 -4.68
CA TRP A 33 -6.56 3.30 -6.08
C TRP A 33 -6.59 4.59 -6.90
N MET A 34 -5.81 4.60 -7.99
CA MET A 34 -5.85 5.60 -9.06
C MET A 34 -5.95 4.84 -10.38
N VAL A 35 -7.08 4.96 -11.07
CA VAL A 35 -7.37 4.23 -12.31
C VAL A 35 -7.34 5.24 -13.46
N PRO A 36 -6.36 5.15 -14.38
CA PRO A 36 -6.39 5.94 -15.59
C PRO A 36 -7.43 5.38 -16.57
N ALA A 37 -8.04 6.24 -17.38
CA ALA A 37 -8.97 5.83 -18.43
C ALA A 37 -8.29 4.95 -19.50
N PHE A 38 -6.98 5.15 -19.71
CA PHE A 38 -6.12 4.39 -20.62
C PHE A 38 -4.71 4.31 -20.04
N THR A 39 -4.02 3.18 -20.19
CA THR A 39 -2.59 3.09 -19.80
C THR A 39 -1.62 3.23 -20.96
N THR A 40 -2.08 3.05 -22.20
CA THR A 40 -1.28 3.24 -23.42
C THR A 40 -2.01 4.13 -24.41
N LEU A 41 -1.35 5.20 -24.85
CA LEU A 41 -1.87 6.15 -25.82
C LEU A 41 -0.83 6.41 -26.91
N SER A 42 -1.27 6.95 -28.05
CA SER A 42 -0.39 7.39 -29.13
C SER A 42 -0.80 8.76 -29.64
N GLY A 43 0.13 9.46 -30.29
CA GLY A 43 -0.12 10.72 -30.97
C GLY A 43 0.20 11.97 -30.14
N ASP A 44 0.14 13.10 -30.82
CA ASP A 44 0.53 14.39 -30.25
C ASP A 44 -0.60 14.96 -29.38
N SER A 45 -0.24 15.48 -28.20
CA SER A 45 -1.18 16.11 -27.25
C SER A 45 -2.22 15.18 -26.61
N ALA A 46 -1.86 13.91 -26.36
CA ALA A 46 -2.71 12.98 -25.62
C ALA A 46 -3.00 13.46 -24.19
N TRP A 47 -4.22 13.20 -23.72
CA TRP A 47 -4.65 13.44 -22.34
C TRP A 47 -5.11 12.12 -21.73
N VAL A 48 -4.88 11.97 -20.43
CA VAL A 48 -5.43 10.87 -19.64
C VAL A 48 -6.18 11.43 -18.44
N THR A 49 -7.44 11.04 -18.31
CA THR A 49 -8.22 11.27 -17.09
C THR A 49 -7.97 10.13 -16.12
N VAL A 50 -7.81 10.45 -14.84
CA VAL A 50 -7.58 9.49 -13.77
C VAL A 50 -8.67 9.65 -12.71
N ASP A 51 -9.33 8.55 -12.38
CA ASP A 51 -10.21 8.45 -11.23
C ASP A 51 -9.42 7.99 -10.00
N ALA A 52 -9.64 8.62 -8.85
CA ALA A 52 -8.98 8.26 -7.60
C ALA A 52 -9.98 8.18 -6.44
N ALA A 53 -9.91 7.09 -5.67
CA ALA A 53 -10.73 6.90 -4.49
C ALA A 53 -10.06 5.97 -3.47
N ILE A 54 -10.67 5.91 -2.29
CA ILE A 54 -10.45 4.86 -1.32
C ILE A 54 -11.79 4.15 -1.13
N SER A 55 -11.80 2.84 -1.32
CA SER A 55 -13.02 2.05 -1.42
C SER A 55 -12.99 0.78 -0.57
N ASN A 56 -14.17 0.25 -0.28
CA ASN A 56 -14.33 -1.13 0.19
C ASN A 56 -14.25 -2.11 -0.98
N GLU A 57 -14.93 -1.79 -2.08
CA GLU A 57 -14.86 -2.54 -3.34
C GLU A 57 -13.90 -1.89 -4.34
N LEU A 58 -13.01 -2.68 -4.95
CA LEU A 58 -12.00 -2.14 -5.87
C LEU A 58 -12.63 -1.52 -7.11
N PHE A 59 -12.14 -0.33 -7.45
CA PHE A 59 -12.60 0.50 -8.57
C PHE A 59 -14.09 0.88 -8.51
N TYR A 60 -14.68 0.80 -7.32
CA TYR A 60 -16.02 1.28 -7.05
C TYR A 60 -15.96 2.31 -5.93
N ALA A 61 -16.19 3.58 -6.25
CA ALA A 61 -16.05 4.69 -5.30
C ALA A 61 -17.20 4.70 -4.28
N ASP A 62 -17.05 4.00 -3.15
CA ASP A 62 -18.11 3.76 -2.16
C ASP A 62 -17.77 4.17 -0.72
N HIS A 63 -16.56 4.68 -0.47
CA HIS A 63 -16.14 5.00 0.88
C HIS A 63 -15.67 6.45 1.03
N ARG A 64 -14.60 6.89 0.36
CA ARG A 64 -14.16 8.29 0.39
C ARG A 64 -13.31 8.67 -0.82
N ALA A 65 -13.41 9.92 -1.26
CA ALA A 65 -12.53 10.44 -2.29
C ALA A 65 -11.06 10.45 -1.83
N MET A 66 -10.14 10.13 -2.75
CA MET A 66 -8.72 10.35 -2.53
C MET A 66 -8.41 11.81 -2.81
N ARG A 67 -7.78 12.50 -1.85
CA ARG A 67 -7.44 13.91 -2.08
C ARG A 67 -6.37 14.07 -3.15
N THR A 68 -6.56 15.05 -4.04
CA THR A 68 -5.66 15.30 -5.18
C THR A 68 -4.43 16.14 -4.82
N ASP A 69 -4.43 16.82 -3.67
CA ASP A 69 -3.30 17.67 -3.23
C ASP A 69 -1.99 16.89 -3.03
N GLY A 70 -2.08 15.59 -2.74
CA GLY A 70 -0.94 14.70 -2.62
C GLY A 70 -0.50 14.01 -3.91
N VAL A 71 -1.22 14.20 -5.02
CA VAL A 71 -0.92 13.55 -6.30
C VAL A 71 0.21 14.28 -7.00
N LYS A 72 1.21 13.51 -7.42
CA LYS A 72 2.40 13.97 -8.14
C LYS A 72 2.50 13.23 -9.47
N VAL A 73 3.12 13.87 -10.45
CA VAL A 73 3.39 13.28 -11.76
C VAL A 73 4.89 13.40 -12.04
N ILE A 74 5.49 12.32 -12.54
CA ILE A 74 6.84 12.33 -13.12
C ILE A 74 6.71 12.05 -14.60
N ALA A 75 7.23 12.95 -15.43
CA ALA A 75 7.26 12.84 -16.87
C ALA A 75 8.34 11.85 -17.36
N PRO A 76 8.31 11.43 -18.63
CA PRO A 76 9.21 10.42 -19.20
C PRO A 76 10.70 10.73 -19.12
N ASP A 77 11.07 11.98 -18.91
CA ASP A 77 12.45 12.47 -18.75
C ASP A 77 12.85 12.65 -17.27
N GLY A 78 12.00 12.20 -16.33
CA GLY A 78 12.23 12.33 -14.89
C GLY A 78 11.82 13.68 -14.29
N ALA A 79 11.39 14.65 -15.11
CA ALA A 79 10.94 15.93 -14.62
C ALA A 79 9.59 15.83 -13.90
N ALA A 80 9.38 16.68 -12.89
CA ALA A 80 8.06 16.81 -12.28
C ALA A 80 7.06 17.41 -13.28
N ASP A 81 5.85 16.87 -13.29
CA ASP A 81 4.71 17.39 -14.04
C ASP A 81 3.51 17.58 -13.08
N LYS A 82 2.40 18.11 -13.59
CA LYS A 82 1.23 18.48 -12.80
C LYS A 82 -0.04 17.78 -13.28
N ILE A 83 -0.94 17.55 -12.34
CA ILE A 83 -2.33 17.28 -12.65
C ILE A 83 -3.04 18.56 -13.08
N GLN A 84 -4.10 18.42 -13.87
CA GLN A 84 -4.98 19.50 -14.32
C GLN A 84 -6.44 19.11 -14.05
N ASN A 85 -7.35 20.08 -14.10
CA ASN A 85 -8.80 19.87 -13.99
C ASN A 85 -9.24 19.01 -12.78
N ALA A 86 -8.53 19.15 -11.64
CA ALA A 86 -8.81 18.34 -10.47
C ALA A 86 -10.18 18.71 -9.87
N ALA A 87 -11.03 17.70 -9.70
CA ALA A 87 -12.33 17.80 -9.05
C ALA A 87 -12.43 16.73 -7.96
N THR A 88 -13.01 17.08 -6.82
CA THR A 88 -13.23 16.15 -5.70
C THR A 88 -14.70 16.17 -5.31
N GLY A 89 -15.38 15.04 -5.51
CA GLY A 89 -16.71 14.79 -4.99
C GLY A 89 -16.67 14.07 -3.64
N GLN A 90 -17.82 13.51 -3.23
CA GLN A 90 -17.94 12.80 -1.95
C GLN A 90 -17.08 11.52 -1.91
N TYR A 91 -17.15 10.71 -2.96
CA TYR A 91 -16.53 9.37 -2.99
C TYR A 91 -15.40 9.22 -4.00
N ARG A 92 -15.28 10.15 -4.95
CA ARG A 92 -14.35 10.07 -6.07
C ARG A 92 -13.73 11.44 -6.31
N SER A 93 -12.44 11.44 -6.59
CA SER A 93 -11.77 12.56 -7.24
C SER A 93 -11.40 12.19 -8.66
N THR A 94 -11.39 13.17 -9.54
CA THR A 94 -11.00 13.04 -10.95
C THR A 94 -10.01 14.14 -11.28
N PHE A 95 -9.04 13.85 -12.14
CA PHE A 95 -8.09 14.85 -12.63
C PHE A 95 -7.52 14.38 -13.97
N ASP A 96 -6.91 15.30 -14.71
CA ASP A 96 -6.28 15.02 -15.99
C ASP A 96 -4.76 15.17 -15.91
N VAL A 97 -4.06 14.42 -16.76
CA VAL A 97 -2.63 14.61 -17.03
C VAL A 97 -2.46 14.76 -18.54
N GLN A 98 -1.81 15.85 -18.96
CA GLN A 98 -1.47 16.06 -20.36
C GLN A 98 -0.13 15.38 -20.65
N LEU A 99 -0.12 14.44 -21.58
CA LEU A 99 1.08 13.68 -21.95
C LEU A 99 1.82 14.44 -23.04
N THR A 100 2.60 15.43 -22.66
CA THR A 100 3.32 16.33 -23.58
C THR A 100 4.59 15.73 -24.18
N LYS A 101 5.19 14.73 -23.54
CA LYS A 101 6.42 14.03 -23.98
C LYS A 101 6.13 12.57 -24.30
N PRO A 102 6.82 11.95 -25.28
CA PRO A 102 6.70 10.53 -25.52
C PRO A 102 7.38 9.76 -24.39
N GLY A 103 6.80 8.65 -23.97
CA GLY A 103 7.31 7.81 -22.89
C GLY A 103 6.33 7.58 -21.75
N THR A 104 6.85 7.03 -20.66
CA THR A 104 6.06 6.64 -19.50
C THR A 104 6.01 7.71 -18.44
N TYR A 105 4.80 8.06 -18.03
CA TYR A 105 4.48 8.91 -16.90
C TYR A 105 4.20 8.04 -15.68
N LYS A 106 4.72 8.45 -14.52
CA LYS A 106 4.35 7.90 -13.22
C LYS A 106 3.45 8.88 -12.48
N ILE A 107 2.23 8.46 -12.16
CA ILE A 107 1.24 9.25 -11.41
C ILE A 107 1.12 8.59 -10.04
N TYR A 108 1.39 9.33 -8.97
CA TYR A 108 1.52 8.70 -7.65
C TYR A 108 1.15 9.61 -6.48
N THR A 109 0.81 8.98 -5.37
CA THR A 109 0.87 9.59 -4.03
C THR A 109 1.90 8.81 -3.21
N ALA A 110 2.62 9.51 -2.35
CA ALA A 110 3.56 8.89 -1.42
C ALA A 110 3.63 9.66 -0.10
N SER A 111 3.78 8.94 1.01
CA SER A 111 4.01 9.53 2.33
C SER A 111 5.09 8.77 3.08
N ASN A 112 5.91 9.51 3.83
CA ASN A 112 6.93 8.98 4.74
C ASN A 112 6.80 9.74 6.06
N THR A 113 6.61 9.01 7.16
CA THR A 113 6.43 9.60 8.50
C THR A 113 7.27 8.83 9.50
N VAL A 114 7.96 9.56 10.36
CA VAL A 114 8.63 9.01 11.53
C VAL A 114 7.84 9.45 12.75
N MET A 115 7.49 8.49 13.59
CA MET A 115 7.05 8.72 14.96
C MET A 115 8.20 8.32 15.88
N ALA A 116 8.48 9.11 16.90
CA ALA A 116 9.53 8.76 17.85
C ALA A 116 9.17 9.19 19.27
N SER A 117 9.79 8.52 20.23
CA SER A 117 9.81 8.94 21.64
C SER A 117 11.19 8.71 22.22
N TRP A 118 11.62 9.60 23.10
CA TRP A 118 12.91 9.50 23.78
C TRP A 118 12.86 10.18 25.16
N THR A 119 13.83 9.88 26.00
CA THR A 119 14.04 10.53 27.30
C THR A 119 15.00 11.70 27.13
N GLU A 120 14.60 12.88 27.60
CA GLU A 120 15.42 14.08 27.64
C GLU A 120 15.19 14.79 28.97
N ASN A 121 16.27 15.03 29.73
CA ASN A 121 16.22 15.65 31.06
C ASN A 121 15.23 14.96 32.04
N GLY A 122 15.09 13.63 31.94
CA GLY A 122 14.16 12.85 32.77
C GLY A 122 12.70 12.89 32.31
N GLU A 123 12.38 13.60 31.22
CA GLU A 123 11.04 13.65 30.61
C GLU A 123 10.97 12.86 29.31
N VAL A 124 9.83 12.22 29.05
CA VAL A 124 9.57 11.59 27.74
C VAL A 124 9.13 12.63 26.73
N LYS A 125 9.95 12.87 25.72
CA LYS A 125 9.62 13.67 24.53
C LYS A 125 9.08 12.77 23.42
N ARG A 126 8.30 13.38 22.52
CA ARG A 126 7.71 12.70 21.35
C ARG A 126 7.90 13.54 20.10
N PHE A 127 8.01 12.86 18.98
CA PHE A 127 8.09 13.46 17.66
C PHE A 127 7.13 12.74 16.70
N ARG A 128 6.55 13.51 15.78
CA ARG A 128 5.86 12.99 14.61
C ARG A 128 6.07 13.94 13.45
N GLY A 129 6.65 13.46 12.36
CA GLY A 129 6.95 14.31 11.21
C GLY A 129 7.66 13.57 10.09
N SER A 130 8.24 14.32 9.16
CA SER A 130 9.02 13.74 8.07
C SER A 130 10.35 13.15 8.57
N PRO A 131 11.01 12.25 7.81
CA PRO A 131 12.37 11.80 8.12
C PRO A 131 13.39 12.94 8.20
N GLU A 132 13.20 14.00 7.40
CA GLU A 132 14.07 15.19 7.40
C GLU A 132 13.90 15.99 8.69
N ASP A 133 12.67 16.21 9.14
CA ASP A 133 12.38 16.91 10.40
C ASP A 133 12.85 16.09 11.60
N PHE A 134 12.73 14.76 11.53
CA PHE A 134 13.25 13.87 12.56
C PHE A 134 14.76 14.08 12.74
N ALA A 135 15.52 14.09 11.64
CA ALA A 135 16.96 14.30 11.67
C ALA A 135 17.38 15.68 12.22
N LYS A 136 16.50 16.69 12.10
CA LYS A 136 16.74 18.05 12.62
C LYS A 136 16.33 18.23 14.07
N GLN A 137 15.25 17.58 14.51
CA GLN A 137 14.58 17.85 15.79
C GLN A 137 14.85 16.80 16.86
N VAL A 138 15.23 15.58 16.49
CA VAL A 138 15.52 14.50 17.44
C VAL A 138 17.03 14.33 17.60
N PRO A 139 17.57 14.41 18.82
CA PRO A 139 19.01 14.23 19.04
C PRO A 139 19.48 12.82 18.61
N ALA A 140 20.57 12.76 17.84
CA ALA A 140 21.10 11.49 17.28
C ALA A 140 21.57 10.46 18.34
N GLY A 141 21.72 10.89 19.60
CA GLY A 141 22.06 10.05 20.76
C GLY A 141 21.02 10.13 21.88
N ALA A 142 19.77 10.46 21.55
CA ALA A 142 18.71 10.57 22.53
C ALA A 142 18.54 9.27 23.34
N ALA A 143 18.49 9.40 24.67
CA ALA A 143 18.33 8.26 25.56
C ALA A 143 16.96 7.59 25.35
N ASP A 144 16.92 6.26 25.39
CA ASP A 144 15.70 5.46 25.17
C ASP A 144 14.94 5.79 23.87
N LEU A 145 15.65 6.26 22.84
CA LEU A 145 15.05 6.59 21.56
C LEU A 145 14.42 5.35 20.92
N LYS A 146 13.17 5.50 20.51
CA LYS A 146 12.39 4.48 19.83
C LYS A 146 11.63 5.10 18.68
N THR A 147 11.63 4.42 17.54
CA THR A 147 11.09 4.97 16.30
C THR A 147 10.09 4.02 15.64
N ILE A 148 9.07 4.59 15.01
CA ILE A 148 8.21 3.86 14.08
C ILE A 148 8.24 4.62 12.76
N LYS A 149 8.76 3.96 11.72
CA LYS A 149 8.78 4.50 10.36
C LYS A 149 7.58 3.96 9.58
N SER A 150 6.80 4.86 9.03
CA SER A 150 5.65 4.52 8.20
C SER A 150 5.83 5.10 6.80
N SER A 151 5.74 4.26 5.78
CA SER A 151 5.76 4.69 4.38
C SER A 151 4.55 4.12 3.63
N SER A 152 3.92 4.92 2.79
CA SER A 152 2.85 4.45 1.91
C SER A 152 3.01 5.04 0.52
N ARG A 153 2.66 4.25 -0.49
CA ARG A 153 2.73 4.62 -1.90
C ARG A 153 1.55 4.04 -2.66
N ASN A 154 0.95 4.85 -3.52
CA ASN A 154 -0.06 4.44 -4.48
C ASN A 154 0.30 4.99 -5.85
N GLU A 155 0.43 4.14 -6.87
CA GLU A 155 0.93 4.52 -8.19
C GLU A 155 0.03 4.03 -9.32
N THR A 156 0.08 4.71 -10.44
CA THR A 156 -0.33 4.18 -11.73
C THR A 156 0.59 4.72 -12.82
N PHE A 157 0.60 4.06 -13.97
CA PHE A 157 1.56 4.29 -15.04
C PHE A 157 0.81 4.46 -16.35
N VAL A 158 1.21 5.47 -17.13
CA VAL A 158 0.62 5.76 -18.43
C VAL A 158 1.74 5.99 -19.42
N THR A 159 1.74 5.26 -20.52
CA THR A 159 2.73 5.37 -21.59
C THR A 159 2.11 6.07 -22.80
N ARG A 160 2.78 7.11 -23.30
CA ARG A 160 2.54 7.66 -24.63
C ARG A 160 3.59 7.12 -25.58
N ASP A 161 3.17 6.56 -26.70
CA ASP A 161 4.04 5.99 -27.73
C ASP A 161 4.86 4.79 -27.21
N LYS A 162 6.14 4.98 -26.85
CA LYS A 162 7.05 3.88 -26.44
C LYS A 162 7.39 3.96 -24.95
N PRO A 163 7.41 2.84 -24.21
CA PRO A 163 7.78 2.80 -22.80
C PRO A 163 9.17 3.40 -22.49
N THR A 164 9.29 4.09 -21.34
CA THR A 164 10.57 4.58 -20.82
C THR A 164 10.70 4.30 -19.31
N LEU A 165 11.93 4.14 -18.82
CA LEU A 165 12.18 3.76 -17.42
C LEU A 165 12.54 4.92 -16.50
N GLU A 166 12.84 6.09 -17.03
CA GLU A 166 13.39 7.21 -16.24
C GLU A 166 12.45 7.64 -15.11
N ALA A 167 11.15 7.78 -15.40
CA ALA A 167 10.12 8.10 -14.42
C ALA A 167 9.92 6.99 -13.36
N LEU A 168 10.35 5.76 -13.65
CA LEU A 168 10.10 4.56 -12.84
C LEU A 168 11.23 4.25 -11.86
N LYS A 169 12.31 5.04 -11.84
CA LYS A 169 13.41 4.84 -10.89
C LYS A 169 12.89 4.89 -9.44
N PRO A 170 13.31 3.94 -8.57
CA PRO A 170 12.96 3.98 -7.15
C PRO A 170 13.70 5.12 -6.45
N THR A 171 13.10 5.63 -5.39
CA THR A 171 13.65 6.70 -4.54
C THR A 171 14.57 6.18 -3.43
N GLY A 172 14.56 4.87 -3.18
CA GLY A 172 15.22 4.23 -2.05
C GLY A 172 14.49 4.44 -0.73
N GLN A 173 13.20 4.79 -0.75
CA GLN A 173 12.41 5.10 0.45
C GLN A 173 11.14 4.26 0.53
N GLY A 174 11.01 3.51 1.61
CA GLY A 174 9.88 2.63 1.85
C GLY A 174 9.84 1.47 0.84
N LEU A 175 8.65 0.91 0.66
CA LEU A 175 8.43 -0.19 -0.27
C LEU A 175 8.17 0.36 -1.67
N GLU A 176 8.95 -0.09 -2.65
CA GLU A 176 8.91 0.40 -4.03
C GLU A 176 8.97 -0.75 -5.04
N LEU A 177 8.34 -0.53 -6.19
CA LEU A 177 8.43 -1.38 -7.37
C LEU A 177 9.65 -0.97 -8.20
N VAL A 178 10.38 -1.96 -8.69
CA VAL A 178 11.38 -1.87 -9.74
C VAL A 178 10.87 -2.66 -10.94
N ALA A 179 10.64 -1.97 -12.05
CA ALA A 179 10.13 -2.57 -13.27
C ALA A 179 11.18 -3.51 -13.90
N VAL A 180 10.87 -4.82 -13.93
CA VAL A 180 11.61 -5.80 -14.74
C VAL A 180 10.83 -5.99 -16.05
N THR A 181 9.56 -6.38 -15.95
CA THR A 181 8.55 -6.10 -16.97
C THR A 181 8.05 -4.67 -16.78
N HIS A 182 7.91 -3.92 -17.87
CA HIS A 182 7.38 -2.57 -17.83
C HIS A 182 5.90 -2.59 -17.38
N PRO A 183 5.45 -1.72 -16.46
CA PRO A 183 4.12 -1.82 -15.87
C PRO A 183 2.97 -1.54 -16.84
N THR A 184 3.24 -0.91 -17.99
CA THR A 184 2.26 -0.77 -19.09
C THR A 184 2.37 -1.87 -20.14
N ASP A 185 3.28 -2.84 -19.99
CA ASP A 185 3.54 -3.90 -20.98
C ASP A 185 3.23 -5.28 -20.41
N VAL A 186 2.40 -5.34 -19.37
CA VAL A 186 1.92 -6.61 -18.82
C VAL A 186 0.85 -7.14 -19.77
N ILE A 187 1.07 -8.32 -20.33
CA ILE A 187 0.13 -8.98 -21.24
C ILE A 187 -0.57 -10.11 -20.47
N ALA A 188 -1.89 -10.18 -20.57
CA ALA A 188 -2.64 -11.28 -19.98
C ALA A 188 -2.17 -12.62 -20.56
N THR A 189 -2.18 -13.68 -19.73
CA THR A 189 -1.72 -15.04 -20.05
C THR A 189 -0.22 -15.20 -20.28
N GLU A 190 0.56 -14.11 -20.31
CA GLU A 190 2.02 -14.15 -20.36
C GLU A 190 2.65 -13.97 -18.97
N ALA A 191 3.88 -14.46 -18.81
CA ALA A 191 4.64 -14.27 -17.58
C ALA A 191 5.23 -12.85 -17.54
N ALA A 192 4.92 -12.10 -16.50
CA ALA A 192 5.53 -10.83 -16.18
C ALA A 192 6.33 -10.94 -14.88
N THR A 193 7.34 -10.10 -14.72
CA THR A 193 8.15 -10.03 -13.51
C THR A 193 8.21 -8.62 -12.98
N PHE A 194 8.00 -8.47 -11.68
CA PHE A 194 8.25 -7.25 -10.94
C PHE A 194 9.28 -7.53 -9.85
N LYS A 195 10.07 -6.53 -9.48
CA LYS A 195 10.95 -6.61 -8.32
C LYS A 195 10.52 -5.59 -7.28
N PHE A 196 10.52 -5.98 -6.02
CA PHE A 196 10.20 -5.10 -4.91
C PHE A 196 11.43 -4.85 -4.06
N VAL A 197 11.61 -3.59 -3.65
CA VAL A 197 12.67 -3.17 -2.74
C VAL A 197 12.07 -2.43 -1.55
N ILE A 198 12.66 -2.63 -0.38
CA ILE A 198 12.37 -1.89 0.85
C ILE A 198 13.61 -1.07 1.20
N ASP A 199 13.49 0.26 1.22
CA ASP A 199 14.60 1.20 1.45
C ASP A 199 15.83 0.89 0.55
N GLY A 200 15.56 0.61 -0.73
CA GLY A 200 16.58 0.28 -1.74
C GLY A 200 17.16 -1.14 -1.67
N LYS A 201 16.79 -1.96 -0.69
CA LYS A 201 17.23 -3.36 -0.57
C LYS A 201 16.17 -4.33 -1.06
N PRO A 202 16.53 -5.50 -1.63
CA PRO A 202 15.57 -6.53 -2.00
C PRO A 202 14.56 -6.85 -0.88
N ALA A 203 13.27 -6.76 -1.19
CA ALA A 203 12.21 -7.13 -0.26
C ALA A 203 11.89 -8.63 -0.42
N ALA A 204 12.70 -9.51 0.17
CA ALA A 204 12.55 -10.96 0.07
C ALA A 204 11.37 -11.50 0.89
N GLY A 205 10.69 -12.54 0.39
CA GLY A 205 9.56 -13.17 1.06
C GLY A 205 8.29 -12.31 1.18
N LEU A 206 8.24 -11.19 0.44
CA LEU A 206 7.12 -10.27 0.37
C LEU A 206 5.95 -10.93 -0.36
N GLU A 207 4.78 -11.02 0.30
CA GLU A 207 3.54 -11.38 -0.38
C GLU A 207 3.03 -10.18 -1.18
N VAL A 208 2.84 -10.38 -2.48
CA VAL A 208 2.27 -9.43 -3.41
C VAL A 208 0.95 -10.00 -3.92
N THR A 209 -0.08 -9.18 -3.78
CA THR A 209 -1.44 -9.50 -4.16
C THR A 209 -1.84 -8.72 -5.40
N PHE A 210 -2.40 -9.41 -6.40
CA PHE A 210 -3.04 -8.83 -7.57
C PHE A 210 -4.53 -9.11 -7.49
N VAL A 211 -5.36 -8.08 -7.61
CA VAL A 211 -6.82 -8.23 -7.59
C VAL A 211 -7.40 -7.61 -8.86
N PRO A 212 -8.13 -8.38 -9.69
CA PRO A 212 -8.74 -7.85 -10.89
C PRO A 212 -9.88 -6.88 -10.54
N GLY A 213 -9.99 -5.80 -11.30
CA GLY A 213 -11.12 -4.89 -11.25
C GLY A 213 -12.43 -5.58 -11.60
N GLY A 214 -13.55 -5.16 -10.99
CA GLY A 214 -14.87 -5.74 -11.27
C GLY A 214 -15.17 -7.02 -10.48
N SER A 215 -14.40 -7.34 -9.43
CA SER A 215 -14.66 -8.45 -8.50
C SER A 215 -16.11 -8.53 -8.02
N ARG A 216 -16.76 -7.38 -7.82
CA ARG A 216 -18.19 -7.27 -7.45
C ARG A 216 -19.13 -8.05 -8.36
N TRP A 217 -18.79 -8.19 -9.65
CA TRP A 217 -19.62 -8.86 -10.65
C TRP A 217 -19.16 -10.28 -10.97
N ARG A 218 -18.07 -10.74 -10.33
CA ARG A 218 -17.53 -12.09 -10.52
C ARG A 218 -18.04 -13.05 -9.46
N ALA A 219 -18.15 -14.33 -9.83
CA ALA A 219 -18.46 -15.40 -8.90
C ALA A 219 -17.33 -15.70 -7.90
N SER A 220 -16.09 -15.35 -8.24
CA SER A 220 -14.90 -15.44 -7.37
C SER A 220 -14.10 -14.14 -7.46
N PRO A 221 -13.50 -13.65 -6.35
CA PRO A 221 -12.71 -12.41 -6.34
C PRO A 221 -11.51 -12.38 -7.30
N GLY A 222 -11.02 -13.55 -7.75
CA GLY A 222 -9.92 -13.66 -8.71
C GLY A 222 -8.57 -13.16 -8.18
N GLU A 223 -8.41 -13.10 -6.86
CA GLU A 223 -7.18 -12.63 -6.20
C GLU A 223 -6.02 -13.60 -6.44
N ILE A 224 -4.88 -13.07 -6.89
CA ILE A 224 -3.65 -13.82 -7.14
C ILE A 224 -2.61 -13.36 -6.13
N LYS A 225 -2.03 -14.31 -5.40
CA LYS A 225 -0.98 -14.06 -4.41
C LYS A 225 0.30 -14.76 -4.81
N VAL A 226 1.39 -14.03 -4.78
CA VAL A 226 2.73 -14.50 -5.12
C VAL A 226 3.72 -13.97 -4.11
N LYS A 227 4.79 -14.72 -3.84
CA LYS A 227 5.82 -14.32 -2.89
C LYS A 227 7.12 -13.99 -3.61
N SER A 228 7.80 -12.94 -3.15
CA SER A 228 9.08 -12.56 -3.73
C SER A 228 10.20 -13.52 -3.33
N GLY A 229 11.13 -13.72 -4.27
CA GLY A 229 12.37 -14.46 -4.05
C GLY A 229 13.40 -13.67 -3.23
N PRO A 230 14.59 -14.25 -2.98
CA PRO A 230 15.67 -13.61 -2.22
C PRO A 230 16.16 -12.28 -2.81
N ASP A 231 16.02 -12.11 -4.12
CA ASP A 231 16.38 -10.89 -4.85
C ASP A 231 15.22 -9.87 -4.93
N GLY A 232 14.08 -10.16 -4.29
CA GLY A 232 12.88 -9.33 -4.30
C GLY A 232 12.01 -9.50 -5.55
N ALA A 233 12.36 -10.39 -6.48
CA ALA A 233 11.59 -10.61 -7.70
C ALA A 233 10.34 -11.46 -7.46
N VAL A 234 9.27 -11.12 -8.18
CA VAL A 234 7.97 -11.78 -8.20
C VAL A 234 7.59 -11.99 -9.66
N THR A 235 7.52 -13.25 -10.07
CA THR A 235 6.99 -13.63 -11.39
C THR A 235 5.52 -14.02 -11.25
N PHE A 236 4.68 -13.51 -12.14
CA PHE A 236 3.24 -13.73 -12.11
C PHE A 236 2.67 -13.80 -13.54
N THR A 237 1.49 -14.38 -13.66
CA THR A 237 0.70 -14.40 -14.90
C THR A 237 -0.73 -13.99 -14.57
N LEU A 238 -1.24 -12.96 -15.23
CA LEU A 238 -2.61 -12.47 -15.04
C LEU A 238 -3.53 -13.18 -16.04
N PRO A 239 -4.62 -13.84 -15.60
CA PRO A 239 -5.41 -14.73 -16.46
C PRO A 239 -6.29 -13.99 -17.46
N GLU A 240 -6.70 -12.76 -17.16
CA GLU A 240 -7.61 -11.95 -17.96
C GLU A 240 -7.02 -10.56 -18.21
N ALA A 241 -7.33 -9.97 -19.36
CA ALA A 241 -7.03 -8.56 -19.62
C ALA A 241 -7.91 -7.64 -18.75
N GLY A 242 -7.39 -6.47 -18.40
CA GLY A 242 -8.08 -5.45 -17.62
C GLY A 242 -7.23 -4.81 -16.53
N MET A 243 -7.84 -3.93 -15.73
CA MET A 243 -7.15 -3.25 -14.63
C MET A 243 -6.99 -4.19 -13.43
N TYR A 244 -5.80 -4.20 -12.84
CA TYR A 244 -5.48 -4.93 -11.62
C TYR A 244 -4.96 -3.97 -10.56
N TRP A 245 -5.47 -4.16 -9.35
CA TRP A 245 -4.92 -3.54 -8.15
C TRP A 245 -3.82 -4.43 -7.59
N VAL A 246 -2.62 -3.88 -7.47
CA VAL A 246 -1.43 -4.54 -6.92
C VAL A 246 -1.20 -4.01 -5.52
N ASN A 247 -0.96 -4.89 -4.56
CA ASN A 247 -0.69 -4.49 -3.19
C ASN A 247 0.34 -5.38 -2.50
N ALA A 248 1.17 -4.75 -1.69
CA ALA A 248 2.11 -5.43 -0.82
C ALA A 248 2.31 -4.62 0.46
N ASN A 249 2.51 -5.31 1.58
CA ASN A 249 2.73 -4.65 2.87
C ASN A 249 3.88 -5.32 3.61
N VAL A 250 4.73 -4.51 4.23
CA VAL A 250 5.77 -4.93 5.16
C VAL A 250 5.44 -4.36 6.51
N ARG A 251 5.48 -5.20 7.55
CA ARG A 251 5.48 -4.75 8.94
C ARG A 251 6.56 -5.53 9.68
N SER A 252 7.38 -4.83 10.43
CA SER A 252 8.43 -5.42 11.25
C SER A 252 8.64 -4.61 12.52
N GLY A 253 9.20 -5.25 13.54
CA GLY A 253 9.40 -4.60 14.84
C GLY A 253 8.08 -4.30 15.54
N GLU A 254 8.08 -3.29 16.41
CA GLU A 254 6.89 -2.93 17.16
C GLU A 254 5.83 -2.26 16.28
N THR A 255 4.61 -2.80 16.32
CA THR A 255 3.44 -2.16 15.75
C THR A 255 2.78 -1.27 16.79
N MET A 256 2.32 -0.08 16.40
CA MET A 256 1.46 0.74 17.25
C MET A 256 0.12 0.01 17.49
N ARG A 257 0.05 -0.85 18.51
CA ARG A 257 -1.20 -1.43 19.00
C ARG A 257 -1.66 -0.58 20.19
N GLY A 258 -2.58 0.36 19.94
CA GLY A 258 -3.09 1.24 20.99
C GLY A 258 -4.06 2.33 20.54
N GLY A 259 -4.95 2.06 19.57
CA GLY A 259 -6.24 2.76 19.55
C GLY A 259 -7.10 2.20 20.69
N PRO A 260 -7.91 3.02 21.38
CA PRO A 260 -8.48 2.66 22.67
C PRO A 260 -9.30 1.38 22.54
N GLY A 261 -8.92 0.36 23.31
CA GLY A 261 -9.84 -0.70 23.66
C GLY A 261 -11.03 -0.04 24.33
N MET A 262 -12.18 -0.05 23.66
CA MET A 262 -13.47 0.13 24.30
C MET A 262 -13.62 -1.00 25.34
N GLY A 263 -13.23 -0.68 26.56
CA GLY A 263 -13.24 -1.59 27.70
C GLY A 263 -12.79 -0.93 29.01
N GLY A 264 -12.49 0.37 29.02
CA GLY A 264 -12.28 1.15 30.23
C GLY A 264 -13.56 1.87 30.62
N ALA A 265 -14.02 1.67 31.85
CA ALA A 265 -15.13 2.41 32.43
C ALA A 265 -14.90 3.94 32.32
N PRO A 266 -15.96 4.76 32.11
CA PRO A 266 -15.81 6.21 32.05
C PRO A 266 -15.33 6.73 33.43
N GLY A 267 -14.15 7.34 33.49
CA GLY A 267 -13.67 8.05 34.68
C GLY A 267 -12.21 7.87 35.08
N ALA A 268 -11.42 7.03 34.40
CA ALA A 268 -9.99 6.91 34.72
C ALA A 268 -9.19 8.06 34.08
N ALA A 269 -8.44 8.79 34.91
CA ALA A 269 -7.44 9.77 34.48
C ALA A 269 -6.46 9.15 33.47
N PRO A 270 -5.92 9.92 32.51
CA PRO A 270 -4.99 9.38 31.52
C PRO A 270 -3.78 8.77 32.23
N ALA A 271 -3.62 7.45 32.11
CA ALA A 271 -2.47 6.75 32.62
C ALA A 271 -1.19 7.29 31.95
N PRO A 272 -0.06 7.39 32.68
CA PRO A 272 1.20 7.79 32.08
C PRO A 272 1.51 6.86 30.91
N ALA A 273 1.64 7.46 29.72
CA ALA A 273 1.87 6.73 28.49
C ALA A 273 3.18 5.96 28.59
N THR A 274 3.07 4.64 28.77
CA THR A 274 4.19 3.72 28.91
C THR A 274 5.04 3.79 27.63
N PRO A 275 6.37 3.93 27.73
CA PRO A 275 7.24 3.87 26.55
C PRO A 275 7.09 2.50 25.88
N LEU A 276 6.58 2.47 24.64
CA LEU A 276 6.59 1.29 23.73
C LEU A 276 8.05 0.81 23.59
N ALA A 277 8.39 -0.47 23.39
CA ALA A 277 9.75 -1.02 23.42
C ALA A 277 10.31 -1.52 22.07
N GLY A 278 10.88 -0.64 21.24
CA GLY A 278 11.70 -1.04 20.08
C GLY A 278 11.54 -0.11 18.88
N ASP A 279 12.22 -0.45 17.78
CA ASP A 279 12.03 0.20 16.49
C ASP A 279 11.03 -0.59 15.64
N GLY A 280 10.09 0.11 15.02
CA GLY A 280 9.05 -0.43 14.15
C GLY A 280 9.09 0.12 12.73
N MET A 281 8.61 -0.66 11.78
CA MET A 281 8.41 -0.26 10.39
C MET A 281 7.03 -0.73 9.91
N SER A 282 6.34 0.14 9.18
CA SER A 282 5.20 -0.23 8.34
C SER A 282 5.36 0.39 6.96
N ALA A 283 5.47 -0.43 5.92
CA ALA A 283 5.51 0.03 4.54
C ALA A 283 4.37 -0.59 3.73
N SER A 284 3.66 0.21 2.94
CA SER A 284 2.63 -0.27 2.02
C SER A 284 2.88 0.22 0.62
N TYR A 285 2.83 -0.70 -0.34
CA TYR A 285 2.86 -0.42 -1.76
C TYR A 285 1.51 -0.74 -2.37
N THR A 286 1.01 0.16 -3.20
CA THR A 286 -0.19 -0.02 -4.00
C THR A 286 0.07 0.47 -5.41
N ALA A 287 -0.45 -0.23 -6.40
CA ALA A 287 -0.52 0.29 -7.76
C ALA A 287 -1.78 -0.17 -8.49
N VAL A 288 -2.14 0.56 -9.54
CA VAL A 288 -3.07 0.08 -10.57
C VAL A 288 -2.30 -0.07 -11.87
N ILE A 289 -2.34 -1.27 -12.44
CA ILE A 289 -1.76 -1.61 -13.74
C ILE A 289 -2.83 -2.21 -14.66
N GLU A 290 -2.59 -2.18 -15.96
CA GLU A 290 -3.42 -2.88 -16.94
C GLU A 290 -2.70 -4.14 -17.42
N ALA A 291 -3.41 -5.26 -17.43
CA ALA A 291 -3.05 -6.42 -18.23
C ALA A 291 -3.65 -6.22 -19.63
N GLN A 292 -2.81 -6.06 -20.65
CA GLN A 292 -3.24 -5.93 -22.02
C GLN A 292 -3.75 -7.25 -22.59
N ARG A 293 -4.48 -7.17 -23.70
CA ARG A 293 -4.82 -8.36 -24.48
C ARG A 293 -3.55 -8.86 -25.22
N PRO A 294 -3.40 -10.18 -25.40
CA PRO A 294 -2.39 -10.74 -26.30
C PRO A 294 -2.52 -10.23 -27.74
#